data_AF-A0A970YSH3-F1
#
_entry.id   AF-A0A970YSH3-F1
#
_cell.length_a   1.000
_cell.length_b   1.000
_cell.length_c   1.000
_cell.angle_alpha   90.00
_cell.angle_beta   90.00
_cell.angle_gamma   90.00
#
_symmetry.space_group_name_H-M   'P 1'
#
loop_
_entity.id
_entity.type
_entity.pdbx_description
1 polymer ?
#
loop_
_entity_poly.entity_id
_entity_poly.type
_entity_poly.pdbx_seq_one_letter_code
_entity_poly.pdbx_strand_id
1 'polypeptide(L)' 'MITFEMTKDEANIVQNVIERYLYHLQVEIMHTDKREFRDALKQREKFLKDIIDRMKTKILAEHK' A
#
# COMPACT_ATOMS: atom_id res chain seq x y z
N MET A 1 -3.44 -1.05 19.43
CA MET A 1 -2.48 -0.63 18.38
C MET A 1 -1.44 -1.73 18.27
N ILE A 2 -1.10 -2.17 17.06
CA ILE A 2 -0.05 -3.18 16.86
C ILE A 2 1.22 -2.43 16.46
N THR A 3 2.35 -2.72 17.12
CA THR A 3 3.66 -2.13 16.81
C THR A 3 4.48 -3.14 16.03
N PHE A 4 5.09 -2.69 14.93
CA PHE A 4 6.01 -3.48 14.12
C PHE A 4 7.25 -2.63 13.85
N GLU A 5 8.37 -3.07 14.41
CA GLU A 5 9.66 -2.38 14.29
C GLU A 5 10.36 -2.85 13.02
N MET A 6 10.91 -1.90 12.27
CA MET A 6 11.65 -2.14 11.04
C MET A 6 12.80 -1.16 10.99
N THR A 7 13.93 -1.61 10.46
CA THR A 7 14.96 -0.70 9.96
C THR A 7 14.42 0.10 8.78
N LYS A 8 15.07 1.22 8.48
CA LYS A 8 14.70 2.05 7.33
C LYS A 8 14.77 1.28 6.00
N ASP A 9 15.77 0.41 5.83
CA ASP A 9 15.92 -0.38 4.61
C ASP A 9 14.79 -1.40 4.46
N GLU A 10 14.41 -2.09 5.55
CA GLU A 10 13.26 -2.98 5.56
C GLU A 10 11.96 -2.22 5.26
N ALA A 11 11.77 -1.04 5.84
CA ALA A 11 10.60 -0.20 5.58
C ALA A 11 10.52 0.23 4.10
N ASN A 12 11.64 0.60 3.49
CA ASN A 12 11.73 0.92 2.06
C ASN A 12 11.42 -0.31 1.18
N ILE A 13 11.94 -1.49 1.52
CA ILE A 13 11.67 -2.73 0.79
C ILE A 13 10.17 -3.07 0.86
N VAL A 14 9.58 -3.05 2.06
CA VAL A 14 8.16 -3.32 2.27
C VAL A 14 7.30 -2.31 1.50
N GLN A 15 7.65 -1.02 1.54
CA GLN A 15 6.96 0.00 0.77
C GLN A 15 6.99 -0.33 -0.73
N ASN A 16 8.16 -0.66 -1.29
CA ASN A 16 8.30 -1.02 -2.70
C ASN A 16 7.45 -2.24 -3.10
N VAL A 17 7.39 -3.26 -2.24
CA VAL A 17 6.55 -4.44 -2.47
C VAL A 17 5.07 -4.06 -2.51
N ILE A 18 4.62 -3.23 -1.58
CA ILE A 18 3.22 -2.79 -1.53
C ILE A 18 2.89 -1.91 -2.74
N GLU A 19 3.77 -0.98 -3.14
CA GLU A 19 3.59 -0.13 -4.32
C GLU A 19 3.50 -0.93 -5.61
N ARG A 20 4.33 -1.98 -5.76
CA ARG A 20 4.25 -2.90 -6.90
C ARG A 20 2.92 -3.65 -6.92
N TYR A 21 2.47 -4.16 -5.77
CA TYR A 21 1.16 -4.81 -5.68
C TYR A 21 0.02 -3.85 -6.00
N LEU A 22 0.11 -2.59 -5.54
CA LEU A 22 -0.87 -1.55 -5.85
C LEU A 22 -1.01 -1.32 -7.35
N TYR A 23 0.11 -1.29 -8.09
CA TYR A 23 0.08 -1.19 -9.55
C TYR A 23 -0.67 -2.36 -10.20
N HIS A 24 -0.38 -3.60 -9.78
CA HIS A 24 -1.10 -4.78 -10.27
C HIS A 24 -2.60 -4.73 -9.93
N LEU A 25 -2.94 -4.28 -8.73
CA LEU A 25 -4.33 -4.14 -8.29
C LEU A 25 -5.09 -3.09 -9.11
N GLN A 26 -4.45 -1.99 -9.48
CA GLN A 26 -5.04 -0.96 -10.35
C GLN A 26 -5.34 -1.52 -11.75
N VAL A 27 -4.41 -2.32 -12.30
CA VAL A 27 -4.64 -3.04 -13.55
C VAL A 27 -5.83 -4.00 -13.40
N GLU A 28 -5.91 -4.78 -12.32
CA GLU A 28 -7.03 -5.70 -12.08
C GLU A 28 -8.38 -4.97 -11.98
N ILE A 29 -8.43 -3.82 -11.29
CA ILE A 29 -9.62 -2.97 -11.18
C ILE A 29 -10.10 -2.51 -12.57
N MET A 30 -9.17 -2.09 -13.44
CA MET A 30 -9.51 -1.64 -14.79
C MET A 30 -10.15 -2.76 -15.63
N HIS A 31 -9.70 -4.00 -15.47
CA HIS A 31 -10.18 -5.16 -16.23
C HIS A 31 -11.36 -5.90 -15.57
N THR A 32 -11.86 -5.42 -14.43
CA THR A 32 -12.93 -6.09 -13.69
C THR A 32 -14.30 -5.51 -14.02
N ASP A 33 -15.14 -6.26 -14.72
CA ASP A 33 -16.50 -5.81 -15.05
C ASP A 33 -17.48 -5.91 -13.89
N LYS A 34 -17.41 -6.98 -13.09
CA LYS A 34 -18.34 -7.22 -11.98
C LYS A 34 -18.19 -6.13 -10.91
N ARG A 35 -19.22 -5.29 -10.76
CA ARG A 35 -19.23 -4.13 -9.85
C ARG A 35 -18.84 -4.46 -8.41
N GLU A 36 -19.48 -5.47 -7.82
CA GLU A 36 -19.20 -5.87 -6.42
C GLU A 36 -17.73 -6.26 -6.22
N PHE A 37 -17.16 -6.97 -7.19
CA PHE A 37 -15.75 -7.37 -7.13
C PHE A 37 -14.84 -6.16 -7.33
N ARG A 38 -15.17 -5.28 -8.27
CA ARG A 38 -14.46 -4.00 -8.48
C ARG A 38 -14.46 -3.13 -7.22
N ASP A 39 -15.58 -3.06 -6.51
CA ASP A 39 -15.70 -2.28 -5.28
C ASP A 39 -14.83 -2.87 -4.16
N ALA A 40 -14.77 -4.21 -4.04
CA ALA A 40 -13.85 -4.87 -3.12
C ALA A 40 -12.37 -4.60 -3.46
N LEU A 41 -12.02 -4.60 -4.75
CA LEU A 41 -10.66 -4.25 -5.19
C LEU A 41 -10.31 -2.78 -4.88
N LYS A 42 -11.25 -1.85 -5.10
CA LYS A 42 -11.06 -0.43 -4.74
C LYS A 42 -10.92 -0.21 -3.24
N GLN A 43 -11.64 -0.96 -2.41
CA GLN A 43 -11.46 -0.91 -0.95
C GLN A 43 -10.05 -1.36 -0.55
N ARG A 44 -9.55 -2.44 -1.16
CA ARG A 44 -8.16 -2.89 -0.96
C ARG A 44 -7.16 -1.82 -1.44
N GLU A 45 -7.39 -1.21 -2.60
CA GLU A 45 -6.54 -0.15 -3.14
C GLU A 45 -6.41 1.01 -2.14
N LYS A 46 -7.54 1.48 -1.61
CA LYS A 46 -7.56 2.54 -0.59
C LYS A 46 -6.77 2.15 0.65
N PHE A 47 -6.99 0.95 1.17
CA PHE A 47 -6.30 0.46 2.37
C PHE A 47 -4.77 0.43 2.19
N LEU A 48 -4.29 0.00 1.03
CA LEU A 48 -2.85 -0.05 0.72
C LEU A 48 -2.24 1.34 0.56
N LYS A 49 -2.95 2.27 -0.09
CA LYS A 49 -2.52 3.68 -0.18
C LYS A 49 -2.36 4.29 1.21
N ASP A 50 -3.35 4.08 2.08
CA ASP A 50 -3.29 4.58 3.46
C ASP A 50 -2.10 3.99 4.24
N ILE A 51 -1.72 2.74 4.00
CA ILE A 51 -0.52 2.12 4.60
C ILE A 51 0.75 2.79 4.07
N ILE A 52 0.89 2.88 2.74
CA ILE A 52 2.07 3.48 2.09
C ILE A 52 2.28 4.91 2.59
N ASP A 53 1.22 5.71 2.67
CA ASP A 53 1.31 7.11 3.10
C ASP A 53 1.82 7.20 4.54
N ARG A 54 1.30 6.37 5.46
CA ARG A 54 1.81 6.31 6.84
C ARG A 54 3.26 5.85 6.91
N MET A 55 3.65 4.89 6.08
CA MET A 55 5.04 4.43 6.00
C MET A 55 5.96 5.55 5.52
N LYS A 56 5.61 6.24 4.43
CA LYS A 56 6.36 7.39 3.90
C LYS A 56 6.54 8.49 4.93
N THR A 57 5.48 8.85 5.66
CA THR A 57 5.58 9.85 6.73
C THR A 57 6.56 9.43 7.82
N LYS A 58 6.56 8.16 8.23
CA LYS A 58 7.48 7.66 9.26
C LYS A 58 8.93 7.59 8.77
N ILE A 59 9.16 7.08 7.56
CA ILE A 59 10.50 7.02 6.95
C ILE A 59 11.10 8.43 6.80
N LEU A 60 10.29 9.42 6.41
CA LEU A 60 10.72 10.81 6.29
C LEU A 60 10.95 11.49 7.65
N ALA A 61 10.24 11.06 8.70
CA ALA A 61 10.44 11.59 10.05
C ALA A 61 11.77 11.12 10.67
N GLU A 62 12.23 9.91 10.34
CA GLU A 62 13.55 9.39 10.75
C GLU A 62 14.73 10.05 10.02
N HIS A 63 14.45 10.92 9.03
CA HIS A 63 15.45 11.68 8.28
C HIS A 63 15.81 13.05 8.88
N LYS A 64 15.10 13.49 9.92
CA LYS A 64 15.37 14.73 10.68
C LYS A 64 15.98 14.41 12.04
#